data_AF-A0A6M1NJ80-F1
#
_entry.id   AF-A0A6M1NJ80-F1
#
_cell.length_a   1.000
_cell.length_b   1.000
_cell.length_c   1.000
_cell.angle_alpha   90.00
_cell.angle_beta   90.00
_cell.angle_gamma   90.00
#
_symmetry.space_group_name_H-M   'P 1'
#
loop_
_entity.id
_entity.type
_entity.pdbx_description
1 polymer ?
#
loop_
_entity_poly.entity_id
_entity_poly.type
_entity_poly.pdbx_seq_one_letter_code
_entity_poly.pdbx_strand_id
1 'polypeptide(L)'
;MKRYRNFILILVLLSTVFGFAACEKETESRADIPEQFVALGDTIYKLVPGEELILTPQFDKNPLREYTWTVEKSDVVSLQENTDGSMTVIGIRNGTSSVTISSTDGIVIATCTVVVDDGSAVAAADGVIKILAIGNSFSEDALENYLYELAKEEGVPIVIGNLYIGGASLDLHLENATGNRAAYQYRKIGEGGVKTNTASVSIATAIADDDWDYISMQQASPNSGQYNTFTTPLPLLVDYVKKTTTNTKIKLIMHQTWAYAQNSTHEGFANYNKDQMTMYQAIVDAVGRAADLIEADMLIPAGTAIQNGRTSLIGDNFTRDGYHLDLSIGRYTAACTWFEMLTGKSPIGKLFKPQGLSDYEAEIAQHAAHYAVLNPHSVTQMTDYQDAGGSGISTTPVFVGFGFNNATAGWNGFMGANSYLEGETITNLKDANENYTGVSMTIVEGFNGRNANGEKSTTTDMNIPTEVSSYSYFGNSKAVFSGKTIVQSVLRVSGLDKTKKYNFCFFGTRSGVGAGDNREAKYIVKGENEIVSRLDASNNTTKTACSNAVQPDSNGEITITVTSGENNTNSTGFFYINAVRIVSAG
;
A
#
# COMPACT_ATOMS: atom_id res chain seq x y z
N MET A 1 -87.05 43.84 -1.65
CA MET A 1 -86.74 44.95 -0.72
C MET A 1 -85.39 44.68 -0.07
N LYS A 2 -84.45 45.63 -0.24
CA LYS A 2 -83.47 46.15 0.74
C LYS A 2 -83.19 45.27 1.98
N ARG A 3 -81.97 45.07 2.49
CA ARG A 3 -80.65 45.71 2.30
C ARG A 3 -79.74 45.15 3.43
N TYR A 4 -78.45 44.96 3.14
CA TYR A 4 -77.28 45.22 4.02
C TYR A 4 -77.19 44.50 5.38
N ARG A 5 -76.12 43.75 5.70
CA ARG A 5 -74.71 44.18 5.99
C ARG A 5 -74.00 42.88 6.44
N ASN A 6 -72.72 42.56 6.27
CA ASN A 6 -71.49 43.20 5.85
C ASN A 6 -70.52 42.01 5.56
N PHE A 7 -69.90 41.96 4.39
CA PHE A 7 -68.47 42.26 4.17
C PHE A 7 -67.47 41.21 4.71
N ILE A 8 -66.72 40.66 3.73
CA ILE A 8 -65.29 40.27 3.73
C ILE A 8 -64.98 38.76 3.64
N LEU A 9 -64.43 38.43 2.46
CA LEU A 9 -63.64 37.27 2.06
C LEU A 9 -62.62 36.84 3.12
N ILE A 10 -62.55 35.55 3.45
CA ILE A 10 -61.28 34.89 3.82
C ILE A 10 -61.18 33.56 3.07
N LEU A 11 -60.10 33.47 2.31
CA LEU A 11 -59.57 32.31 1.60
C LEU A 11 -59.32 31.16 2.60
N VAL A 12 -59.71 29.94 2.26
CA VAL A 12 -59.32 28.74 3.02
C VAL A 12 -57.84 28.46 2.75
N LEU A 13 -56.99 28.83 3.71
CA LEU A 13 -55.62 28.32 3.86
C LEU A 13 -55.72 26.96 4.58
N LEU A 14 -55.23 25.88 3.96
CA LEU A 14 -54.93 24.63 4.66
C LEU A 14 -53.60 24.80 5.39
N SER A 15 -53.66 25.05 6.71
CA SER A 15 -52.49 25.09 7.57
C SER A 15 -52.14 23.69 8.08
N THR A 16 -50.88 23.38 7.88
CA THR A 16 -50.07 22.28 8.40
C THR A 16 -50.14 22.15 9.92
N VAL A 17 -50.20 20.91 10.41
CA VAL A 17 -49.89 20.55 11.80
C VAL A 17 -48.73 19.57 11.79
N PHE A 18 -47.66 19.97 12.45
CA PHE A 18 -46.44 19.21 12.71
C PHE A 18 -46.72 17.95 13.52
N GLY A 19 -46.29 16.79 13.00
CA GLY A 19 -46.12 15.56 13.76
C GLY A 19 -44.63 15.19 13.80
N PHE A 20 -44.04 15.19 14.99
CA PHE A 20 -42.71 14.66 15.24
C PHE A 20 -42.74 13.13 15.08
N ALA A 21 -42.19 12.63 13.97
CA ALA A 21 -41.86 11.23 13.82
C ALA A 21 -40.45 11.01 14.39
N ALA A 22 -40.34 10.10 15.36
CA ALA A 22 -39.06 9.59 15.81
C ALA A 22 -38.46 8.73 14.69
N CYS A 23 -37.38 9.22 14.07
CA CYS A 23 -36.54 8.39 13.20
C CYS A 23 -35.83 7.34 14.08
N GLU A 24 -36.27 6.09 14.01
CA GLU A 24 -35.37 4.98 14.27
C GLU A 24 -34.23 5.06 13.26
N LYS A 25 -33.01 5.16 13.80
CA LYS A 25 -31.77 5.13 13.05
C LYS A 25 -31.67 3.74 12.44
N GLU A 26 -31.75 3.63 11.10
CA GLU A 26 -31.28 2.43 10.41
C GLU A 26 -29.82 2.22 10.80
N THR A 27 -29.56 1.16 11.54
CA THR A 27 -28.23 0.59 11.69
C THR A 27 -27.77 0.15 10.31
N GLU A 28 -26.76 0.82 9.74
CA GLU A 28 -26.01 0.30 8.60
C GLU A 28 -25.56 -1.12 8.95
N SER A 29 -26.09 -2.10 8.21
CA SER A 29 -25.72 -3.50 8.36
C SER A 29 -24.24 -3.66 8.01
N ARG A 30 -23.48 -4.20 8.95
CA ARG A 30 -22.17 -4.83 8.72
C ARG A 30 -22.26 -5.64 7.42
N ALA A 31 -21.40 -5.35 6.44
CA ALA A 31 -21.32 -6.17 5.22
C ALA A 31 -21.09 -7.62 5.65
N ASP A 32 -22.03 -8.51 5.31
CA ASP A 32 -21.92 -9.93 5.63
C ASP A 32 -20.67 -10.48 4.93
N ILE A 33 -19.70 -10.91 5.74
CA ILE A 33 -18.54 -11.67 5.23
C ILE A 33 -19.12 -12.91 4.53
N PRO A 34 -18.73 -13.21 3.28
CA PRO A 34 -19.21 -14.40 2.61
C PRO A 34 -18.91 -15.63 3.47
N GLU A 35 -19.96 -16.32 3.94
CA GLU A 35 -19.79 -17.56 4.70
C GLU A 35 -19.13 -18.69 3.88
N GLN A 36 -18.75 -18.48 2.62
CA GLN A 36 -18.17 -19.47 1.72
C GLN A 36 -17.33 -18.81 0.63
N PHE A 37 -16.27 -19.50 0.22
CA PHE A 37 -15.36 -19.11 -0.86
C PHE A 37 -15.36 -20.15 -1.98
N VAL A 38 -15.01 -19.72 -3.19
CA VAL A 38 -14.80 -20.59 -4.35
C VAL A 38 -13.54 -20.13 -5.10
N ALA A 39 -12.79 -21.08 -5.67
CA ALA A 39 -11.65 -20.82 -6.55
C ALA A 39 -11.73 -21.70 -7.81
N LEU A 40 -11.08 -21.28 -8.88
CA LEU A 40 -11.07 -22.00 -10.18
C LEU A 40 -9.74 -22.69 -10.50
N GLY A 41 -8.80 -22.73 -9.55
CA GLY A 41 -7.44 -23.20 -9.79
C GLY A 41 -6.51 -22.04 -10.13
N ASP A 42 -5.91 -22.07 -11.32
CA ASP A 42 -5.04 -21.00 -11.83
C ASP A 42 -5.89 -19.77 -12.21
N THR A 43 -5.29 -18.59 -12.11
CA THR A 43 -5.96 -17.32 -12.48
C THR A 43 -5.88 -17.01 -13.96
N ILE A 44 -4.85 -17.53 -14.62
CA ILE A 44 -4.66 -17.40 -16.06
C ILE A 44 -4.45 -18.78 -16.64
N TYR A 45 -5.37 -19.20 -17.49
CA TYR A 45 -5.22 -20.39 -18.32
C TYR A 45 -4.85 -19.99 -19.74
N LYS A 46 -3.86 -20.68 -20.30
CA LYS A 46 -3.49 -20.53 -21.71
C LYS A 46 -4.05 -21.71 -22.48
N LEU A 47 -4.78 -21.42 -23.55
CA LEU A 47 -5.30 -22.42 -24.48
C LEU A 47 -4.87 -22.09 -25.89
N VAL A 48 -4.76 -23.11 -26.73
CA VAL A 48 -4.77 -22.91 -28.18
C VAL A 48 -6.18 -23.04 -28.75
N PRO A 49 -6.50 -22.46 -29.92
CA PRO A 49 -7.78 -22.69 -30.58
C PRO A 49 -8.09 -24.19 -30.72
N GLY A 50 -9.22 -24.61 -30.15
CA GLY A 50 -9.70 -25.99 -30.10
C GLY A 50 -9.27 -26.78 -28.85
N GLU A 51 -8.42 -26.23 -27.98
CA GLU A 51 -8.03 -26.87 -26.72
C GLU A 51 -9.13 -26.72 -25.67
N GLU A 52 -9.31 -27.76 -24.87
CA GLU A 52 -10.29 -27.83 -23.80
C GLU A 52 -9.61 -27.75 -22.43
N LEU A 53 -10.17 -26.93 -21.55
CA LEU A 53 -9.81 -26.82 -20.15
C LEU A 53 -11.02 -27.18 -19.29
N ILE A 54 -10.83 -28.05 -18.30
CA ILE A 54 -11.88 -28.35 -17.33
C ILE A 54 -11.63 -27.54 -16.06
N LEU A 55 -12.44 -26.51 -15.85
CA LEU A 55 -12.47 -25.73 -14.62
C LEU A 55 -13.32 -26.46 -13.58
N THR A 56 -12.69 -26.90 -12.49
CA THR A 56 -13.40 -27.52 -11.37
C THR A 56 -13.45 -26.54 -10.20
N PRO A 57 -14.63 -26.02 -9.82
CA PRO A 57 -14.78 -25.13 -8.67
C PRO A 57 -14.29 -25.79 -7.38
N GLN A 58 -13.39 -25.12 -6.68
CA GLN A 58 -12.87 -25.54 -5.38
C GLN A 58 -13.52 -24.70 -4.29
N PHE A 59 -14.43 -25.31 -3.53
CA PHE A 59 -15.09 -24.66 -2.41
C PHE A 59 -14.37 -24.96 -1.10
N ASP A 60 -14.27 -23.95 -0.22
CA ASP A 60 -13.67 -24.10 1.12
C ASP A 60 -14.50 -25.01 2.05
N LYS A 61 -15.79 -25.10 1.78
CA LYS A 61 -16.76 -26.01 2.39
C LYS A 61 -17.82 -26.41 1.37
N ASN A 62 -18.66 -27.40 1.69
CA ASN A 62 -19.75 -27.82 0.79
C ASN A 62 -20.55 -26.61 0.28
N PRO A 63 -20.83 -26.50 -1.04
CA PRO A 63 -21.63 -25.42 -1.63
C PRO A 63 -22.89 -25.12 -0.83
N LEU A 64 -23.01 -23.90 -0.33
CA LEU A 64 -24.15 -23.41 0.45
C LEU A 64 -25.12 -22.58 -0.40
N ARG A 65 -24.71 -22.24 -1.63
CA ARG A 65 -25.43 -21.41 -2.59
C ARG A 65 -25.58 -22.14 -3.92
N GLU A 66 -26.50 -21.64 -4.74
CA GLU A 66 -26.61 -22.00 -6.16
C GLU A 66 -25.65 -21.12 -6.98
N TYR A 67 -25.04 -21.69 -8.03
CA TYR A 67 -23.99 -21.04 -8.82
C TYR A 67 -24.31 -21.03 -10.31
N THR A 68 -23.84 -19.99 -10.99
CA THR A 68 -23.97 -19.80 -12.45
C THR A 68 -22.64 -19.41 -13.06
N TRP A 69 -22.44 -19.79 -14.32
CA TRP A 69 -21.24 -19.45 -15.08
C TRP A 69 -21.51 -18.38 -16.14
N THR A 70 -20.55 -17.48 -16.31
CA THR A 70 -20.56 -16.46 -17.36
C THR A 70 -19.20 -16.38 -18.06
N VAL A 71 -19.22 -15.89 -19.30
CA VAL A 71 -18.02 -15.59 -20.10
C VAL A 71 -18.12 -14.18 -20.64
N GLU A 72 -17.03 -13.43 -20.57
CA GLU A 72 -16.97 -12.04 -21.05
C GLU A 72 -16.99 -11.97 -22.59
N LYS A 73 -16.14 -12.75 -23.26
CA LYS A 73 -16.00 -12.81 -24.72
C LYS A 73 -16.22 -14.22 -25.23
N SER A 74 -17.49 -14.55 -25.52
CA SER A 74 -17.90 -15.88 -26.01
C SER A 74 -17.40 -16.21 -27.41
N ASP A 75 -16.84 -15.24 -28.12
CA ASP A 75 -16.18 -15.42 -29.41
C ASP A 75 -14.68 -15.74 -29.27
N VAL A 76 -14.10 -15.60 -28.07
CA VAL A 76 -12.73 -16.00 -27.72
C VAL A 76 -12.73 -17.39 -27.06
N VAL A 77 -13.64 -17.66 -26.12
CA VAL A 77 -13.82 -18.98 -25.49
C VAL A 77 -15.28 -19.38 -25.43
N SER A 78 -15.61 -20.67 -25.61
CA SER A 78 -16.95 -21.20 -25.36
C SER A 78 -17.00 -22.02 -24.07
N LEU A 79 -18.18 -22.05 -23.45
CA LEU A 79 -18.45 -22.76 -22.20
C LEU A 79 -19.39 -23.95 -22.43
N GLN A 80 -19.08 -25.09 -21.81
CA GLN A 80 -19.94 -26.27 -21.75
C GLN A 80 -19.95 -26.82 -20.33
N GLU A 81 -21.10 -26.70 -19.65
CA GLU A 81 -21.29 -27.17 -18.29
C GLU A 81 -21.34 -28.70 -18.22
N ASN A 82 -20.61 -29.28 -17.27
CA ASN A 82 -20.55 -30.71 -17.05
C ASN A 82 -21.55 -31.13 -15.96
N THR A 83 -21.92 -32.41 -15.96
CA THR A 83 -22.91 -32.95 -15.01
C THR A 83 -22.47 -32.95 -13.54
N ASP A 84 -21.18 -32.77 -13.28
CA ASP A 84 -20.59 -32.71 -11.95
C ASP A 84 -20.41 -31.26 -11.43
N GLY A 85 -20.89 -30.26 -12.17
CA GLY A 85 -20.77 -28.84 -11.83
C GLY A 85 -19.44 -28.19 -12.23
N SER A 86 -18.52 -28.95 -12.86
CA SER A 86 -17.34 -28.37 -13.53
C SER A 86 -17.73 -27.72 -14.87
N MET A 87 -16.84 -26.88 -15.39
CA MET A 87 -17.05 -26.17 -16.65
C MET A 87 -15.94 -26.52 -17.65
N THR A 88 -16.31 -27.03 -18.81
CA THR A 88 -15.39 -27.18 -19.94
C THR A 88 -15.33 -25.88 -20.71
N VAL A 89 -14.13 -25.28 -20.76
CA VAL A 89 -13.82 -24.07 -21.51
C VAL A 89 -13.05 -24.46 -22.77
N ILE A 90 -13.50 -24.01 -23.93
CA ILE A 90 -12.89 -24.35 -25.22
C ILE A 90 -12.36 -23.07 -25.87
N GLY A 91 -11.08 -23.05 -26.24
CA GLY A 91 -10.48 -21.93 -26.97
C GLY A 91 -11.05 -21.83 -28.38
N ILE A 92 -11.53 -20.66 -28.80
CA ILE A 92 -12.11 -20.45 -30.15
C ILE A 92 -11.13 -19.74 -31.07
N ARG A 93 -10.64 -18.58 -30.65
CA ARG A 93 -9.74 -17.74 -31.45
C ARG A 93 -8.82 -16.92 -30.55
N ASN A 94 -7.74 -16.40 -31.13
CA ASN A 94 -6.80 -15.57 -30.40
C ASN A 94 -7.51 -14.39 -29.68
N GLY A 95 -7.23 -14.24 -28.40
CA GLY A 95 -7.75 -13.19 -27.54
C GLY A 95 -7.78 -13.61 -26.06
N THR A 96 -8.19 -12.67 -25.22
CA THR A 96 -8.31 -12.88 -23.77
C THR A 96 -9.76 -12.68 -23.33
N SER A 97 -10.29 -13.64 -22.57
CA SER A 97 -11.67 -13.63 -22.06
C SER A 97 -11.71 -14.07 -20.60
N SER A 98 -12.55 -13.43 -19.80
CA SER A 98 -12.81 -13.85 -18.42
C SER A 98 -13.90 -14.92 -18.36
N VAL A 99 -13.69 -15.96 -17.56
CA VAL A 99 -14.68 -16.98 -17.21
C VAL A 99 -14.97 -16.89 -15.72
N THR A 100 -16.23 -16.71 -15.36
CA THR A 100 -16.65 -16.43 -13.98
C THR A 100 -17.68 -17.45 -13.51
N ILE A 101 -17.50 -17.96 -12.30
CA ILE A 101 -18.55 -18.63 -11.52
C ILE A 101 -19.02 -17.65 -10.44
N SER A 102 -20.33 -17.45 -10.34
CA SER A 102 -20.95 -16.56 -9.35
C SER A 102 -22.13 -17.25 -8.67
N SER A 103 -22.28 -17.03 -7.36
CA SER A 103 -23.50 -17.41 -6.69
C SER A 103 -24.67 -16.57 -7.18
N THR A 104 -25.89 -17.11 -7.17
CA THR A 104 -27.08 -16.41 -7.70
C THR A 104 -27.42 -15.12 -6.95
N ASP A 105 -26.96 -14.97 -5.71
CA ASP A 105 -27.07 -13.75 -4.89
C ASP A 105 -25.93 -12.74 -5.14
N GLY A 106 -24.93 -13.09 -5.95
CA GLY A 106 -23.77 -12.26 -6.29
C GLY A 106 -22.72 -12.12 -5.19
N ILE A 107 -22.84 -12.86 -4.08
CA ILE A 107 -21.95 -12.72 -2.91
C ILE A 107 -20.63 -13.47 -3.09
N VAL A 108 -20.67 -14.67 -3.68
CA VAL A 108 -19.49 -15.54 -3.86
C VAL A 108 -19.17 -15.60 -5.35
N ILE A 109 -18.00 -15.10 -5.73
CA ILE A 109 -17.58 -15.01 -7.13
C ILE A 109 -16.13 -15.51 -7.25
N ALA A 110 -15.86 -16.33 -8.26
CA ALA A 110 -14.49 -16.56 -8.73
C ALA A 110 -14.42 -16.36 -10.23
N THR A 111 -13.33 -15.76 -10.68
CA THR A 111 -13.05 -15.50 -12.09
C THR A 111 -11.66 -16.02 -12.41
N CYS A 112 -11.49 -16.61 -13.57
CA CYS A 112 -10.19 -16.83 -14.18
C CYS A 112 -10.16 -16.17 -15.57
N THR A 113 -8.98 -15.72 -15.97
CA THR A 113 -8.72 -15.25 -17.33
C THR A 113 -8.30 -16.43 -18.19
N VAL A 114 -8.88 -16.55 -19.37
CA VAL A 114 -8.45 -17.53 -20.37
C VAL A 114 -7.88 -16.76 -21.55
N VAL A 115 -6.58 -16.95 -21.76
CA VAL A 115 -5.84 -16.43 -22.91
C VAL A 115 -5.81 -17.53 -23.95
N VAL A 116 -6.51 -17.33 -25.05
CA VAL A 116 -6.39 -18.19 -26.21
C VAL A 116 -5.31 -17.57 -27.09
N ASP A 117 -4.17 -18.22 -27.25
CA ASP A 117 -3.13 -17.83 -28.21
C ASP A 117 -2.84 -18.98 -29.17
N ASP A 118 -2.14 -18.75 -30.26
CA ASP A 118 -1.86 -19.80 -31.26
C ASP A 118 -0.85 -20.87 -30.78
N GLY A 119 -0.59 -20.96 -29.47
CA GLY A 119 0.42 -21.83 -28.90
C GLY A 119 1.83 -21.29 -29.07
N SER A 120 1.98 -20.05 -29.58
CA SER A 120 3.20 -19.27 -29.39
C SER A 120 3.21 -18.69 -27.99
N ALA A 121 3.30 -19.58 -27.00
CA ALA A 121 4.06 -19.26 -25.81
C ALA A 121 5.45 -18.84 -26.34
N VAL A 122 5.68 -17.54 -26.43
CA VAL A 122 7.03 -16.97 -26.44
C VAL A 122 7.57 -17.18 -25.03
N ALA A 123 7.76 -18.45 -24.66
CA ALA A 123 9.05 -18.77 -24.14
C ALA A 123 9.98 -18.48 -25.32
N ALA A 124 10.93 -17.55 -25.15
CA ALA A 124 12.09 -17.52 -26.01
C ALA A 124 12.56 -18.96 -26.25
N ALA A 125 13.19 -19.24 -27.40
CA ALA A 125 13.63 -20.60 -27.74
C ALA A 125 14.54 -21.22 -26.65
N ASP A 126 15.05 -20.42 -25.71
CA ASP A 126 15.88 -20.77 -24.56
C ASP A 126 15.13 -20.96 -23.22
N GLY A 127 13.83 -20.62 -23.11
CA GLY A 127 13.02 -20.75 -21.89
C GLY A 127 13.18 -19.64 -20.85
N VAL A 128 13.82 -18.52 -21.19
CA VAL A 128 14.04 -17.37 -20.29
C VAL A 128 13.02 -16.27 -20.59
N ILE A 129 12.38 -15.70 -19.56
CA ILE A 129 11.52 -14.52 -19.74
C ILE A 129 12.39 -13.26 -19.81
N LYS A 130 12.33 -12.51 -20.92
CA LYS A 130 13.12 -11.28 -21.10
C LYS A 130 12.21 -10.06 -21.23
N ILE A 131 12.28 -9.14 -20.27
CA ILE A 131 11.46 -7.93 -20.21
C ILE A 131 12.33 -6.66 -20.25
N LEU A 132 12.04 -5.74 -21.17
CA LEU A 132 12.61 -4.39 -21.19
C LEU A 132 11.54 -3.33 -20.90
N ALA A 133 11.72 -2.59 -19.82
CA ALA A 133 10.90 -1.41 -19.53
C ALA A 133 11.50 -0.14 -20.13
N ILE A 134 10.67 0.61 -20.86
CA ILE A 134 10.92 2.01 -21.21
C ILE A 134 10.15 2.85 -20.20
N GLY A 135 10.86 3.39 -19.20
CA GLY A 135 10.20 4.02 -18.06
C GLY A 135 11.05 4.99 -17.27
N ASN A 136 10.88 4.96 -15.95
CA ASN A 136 11.39 5.96 -15.01
C ASN A 136 11.49 5.36 -13.59
N SER A 137 11.37 6.18 -12.55
CA SER A 137 11.40 5.72 -11.16
C SER A 137 10.26 4.77 -10.78
N PHE A 138 9.14 4.78 -11.50
CA PHE A 138 8.01 3.89 -11.24
C PHE A 138 8.25 2.48 -11.84
N SER A 139 8.92 2.36 -12.99
CA SER A 139 9.37 1.05 -13.47
C SER A 139 10.50 0.50 -12.59
N GLU A 140 11.37 1.37 -12.05
CA GLU A 140 12.35 0.98 -11.03
C GLU A 140 11.67 0.38 -9.79
N ASP A 141 10.66 1.06 -9.25
CA ASP A 141 9.94 0.59 -8.07
C ASP A 141 9.28 -0.79 -8.29
N ALA A 142 8.81 -1.09 -9.51
CA ALA A 142 8.12 -2.34 -9.81
C ALA A 142 9.04 -3.51 -10.24
N LEU A 143 10.11 -3.23 -11.00
CA LEU A 143 10.88 -4.26 -11.70
C LEU A 143 12.27 -4.50 -11.12
N GLU A 144 12.92 -3.46 -10.61
CA GLU A 144 14.33 -3.56 -10.18
C GLU A 144 14.49 -4.18 -8.79
N ASN A 145 13.38 -4.53 -8.14
CA ASN A 145 13.33 -5.07 -6.78
C ASN A 145 12.32 -6.22 -6.75
N TYR A 146 12.68 -7.32 -6.10
CA TYR A 146 11.79 -8.43 -5.72
C TYR A 146 11.27 -9.33 -6.87
N LEU A 147 11.07 -8.80 -8.07
CA LEU A 147 10.56 -9.57 -9.22
C LEU A 147 11.50 -10.74 -9.59
N TYR A 148 12.81 -10.50 -9.59
CA TYR A 148 13.80 -11.55 -9.87
C TYR A 148 13.74 -12.67 -8.83
N GLU A 149 13.66 -12.32 -7.55
CA GLU A 149 13.61 -13.29 -6.46
C GLU A 149 12.32 -14.11 -6.47
N LEU A 150 11.17 -13.49 -6.76
CA LEU A 150 9.88 -14.18 -6.93
C LEU A 150 9.94 -15.19 -8.08
N ALA A 151 10.50 -14.79 -9.23
CA ALA A 151 10.67 -15.69 -10.37
C ALA A 151 11.65 -16.84 -10.05
N LYS A 152 12.75 -16.53 -9.35
CA LYS A 152 13.76 -17.50 -8.94
C LYS A 152 13.22 -18.56 -7.98
N GLU A 153 12.37 -18.18 -7.02
CA GLU A 153 11.72 -19.14 -6.11
C GLU A 153 10.94 -20.21 -6.89
N GLU A 154 10.34 -19.82 -8.01
CA GLU A 154 9.56 -20.69 -8.90
C GLU A 154 10.37 -21.38 -9.99
N GLY A 155 11.69 -21.22 -9.97
CA GLY A 155 12.58 -21.76 -11.00
C GLY A 155 12.31 -21.19 -12.40
N VAL A 156 11.77 -19.96 -12.49
CA VAL A 156 11.52 -19.26 -13.76
C VAL A 156 12.72 -18.35 -14.04
N PRO A 157 13.56 -18.66 -15.05
CA PRO A 157 14.65 -17.78 -15.43
C PRO A 157 14.10 -16.48 -16.01
N ILE A 158 14.62 -15.34 -15.54
CA ILE A 158 14.17 -14.02 -15.97
C ILE A 158 15.35 -13.06 -16.15
N VAL A 159 15.28 -12.23 -17.18
CA VAL A 159 16.17 -11.08 -17.43
C VAL A 159 15.33 -9.81 -17.46
N ILE A 160 15.74 -8.81 -16.69
CA ILE A 160 14.97 -7.57 -16.50
C ILE A 160 15.85 -6.39 -16.91
N GLY A 161 15.45 -5.67 -17.96
CA GLY A 161 16.01 -4.39 -18.37
C GLY A 161 15.10 -3.23 -17.98
N ASN A 162 15.65 -2.13 -17.50
CA ASN A 162 14.95 -0.86 -17.29
C ASN A 162 15.75 0.31 -17.88
N LEU A 163 15.16 0.99 -18.86
CA LEU A 163 15.65 2.25 -19.38
C LEU A 163 15.15 3.39 -18.49
N TYR A 164 16.03 3.86 -17.61
CA TYR A 164 15.68 4.83 -16.57
C TYR A 164 16.07 6.27 -16.97
N ILE A 165 15.07 7.16 -16.91
CA ILE A 165 15.22 8.62 -16.75
C ILE A 165 14.21 9.08 -15.69
N GLY A 166 14.65 9.80 -14.67
CA GLY A 166 13.76 10.28 -13.59
C GLY A 166 12.63 11.16 -14.14
N GLY A 167 11.38 10.83 -13.83
CA GLY A 167 10.20 11.58 -14.27
C GLY A 167 9.92 11.57 -15.77
N ALA A 168 10.53 10.67 -16.55
CA ALA A 168 10.34 10.64 -18.00
C ALA A 168 8.89 10.37 -18.38
N SER A 169 8.39 11.20 -19.31
CA SER A 169 7.10 11.06 -19.97
C SER A 169 7.22 10.30 -21.29
N LEU A 170 6.10 9.84 -21.82
CA LEU A 170 6.05 9.25 -23.17
C LEU A 170 6.61 10.23 -24.24
N ASP A 171 6.41 11.54 -24.09
CA ASP A 171 6.94 12.56 -25.02
C ASP A 171 8.47 12.56 -25.03
N LEU A 172 9.07 12.52 -23.84
CA LEU A 172 10.52 12.44 -23.72
C LEU A 172 11.05 11.13 -24.30
N HIS A 173 10.34 10.01 -24.11
CA HIS A 173 10.72 8.73 -24.71
C HIS A 173 10.69 8.79 -26.24
N LEU A 174 9.64 9.35 -26.85
CA LEU A 174 9.56 9.52 -28.31
C LEU A 174 10.63 10.49 -28.83
N GLU A 175 10.88 11.61 -28.16
CA GLU A 175 11.95 12.55 -28.52
C GLU A 175 13.32 11.86 -28.53
N ASN A 176 13.61 11.08 -27.48
CA ASN A 176 14.85 10.33 -27.39
C ASN A 176 14.96 9.21 -28.42
N ALA A 177 13.85 8.52 -28.74
CA ALA A 177 13.80 7.48 -29.77
C ALA A 177 14.09 8.06 -31.17
N THR A 178 13.35 9.11 -31.54
CA THR A 178 13.49 9.79 -32.84
C THR A 178 14.85 10.44 -33.04
N GLY A 179 15.43 10.99 -31.96
CA GLY A 179 16.78 11.56 -31.98
C GLY A 179 17.91 10.54 -31.75
N ASN A 180 17.61 9.26 -31.56
CA ASN A 180 18.55 8.22 -31.11
C ASN A 180 19.48 8.68 -29.96
N ARG A 181 18.90 9.38 -28.98
CA ARG A 181 19.66 10.00 -27.90
C ARG A 181 20.09 8.95 -26.87
N ALA A 182 21.39 8.94 -26.58
CA ALA A 182 22.00 8.16 -25.51
C ALA A 182 21.74 8.78 -24.12
N ALA A 183 20.46 8.87 -23.74
CA ALA A 183 20.01 9.65 -22.58
C ALA A 183 19.74 8.82 -21.32
N TYR A 184 19.71 7.50 -21.43
CA TYR A 184 19.22 6.63 -20.35
C TYR A 184 20.37 6.09 -19.49
N GLN A 185 20.06 5.89 -18.22
CA GLN A 185 20.76 4.89 -17.43
C GLN A 185 20.06 3.55 -17.66
N TYR A 186 20.70 2.66 -18.42
CA TYR A 186 20.19 1.33 -18.66
C TYR A 186 20.59 0.41 -17.50
N ARG A 187 19.59 -0.12 -16.80
CA ARG A 187 19.77 -0.95 -15.61
C ARG A 187 19.29 -2.35 -15.92
N LYS A 188 20.17 -3.35 -15.83
CA LYS A 188 19.86 -4.73 -16.22
C LYS A 188 20.13 -5.69 -15.07
N ILE A 189 19.15 -6.50 -14.72
CA ILE A 189 19.28 -7.69 -13.88
C ILE A 189 19.41 -8.88 -14.83
N GLY A 190 20.60 -9.46 -14.91
CA GLY A 190 20.83 -10.65 -15.73
C GLY A 190 20.25 -11.91 -15.09
N GLU A 191 20.29 -13.04 -15.80
CA GLU A 191 19.75 -14.34 -15.36
C GLU A 191 20.31 -14.81 -14.01
N GLY A 192 21.55 -14.42 -13.68
CA GLY A 192 22.17 -14.71 -12.38
C GLY A 192 21.71 -13.81 -11.23
N GLY A 193 20.81 -12.85 -11.47
CA GLY A 193 20.31 -11.89 -10.49
C GLY A 193 21.22 -10.70 -10.23
N VAL A 194 22.31 -10.58 -10.97
CA VAL A 194 23.26 -9.47 -10.81
C VAL A 194 22.74 -8.25 -11.55
N LYS A 195 22.52 -7.17 -10.81
CA LYS A 195 22.14 -5.86 -11.34
C LYS A 195 23.37 -5.08 -11.81
N THR A 196 23.30 -4.54 -13.01
CA THR A 196 24.31 -3.68 -13.63
C THR A 196 23.68 -2.38 -14.12
N ASN A 197 24.45 -1.29 -14.10
CA ASN A 197 23.99 0.02 -14.55
C ASN A 197 24.97 0.56 -15.60
N THR A 198 24.46 0.86 -16.79
CA THR A 198 25.21 1.40 -17.92
C THR A 198 24.66 2.78 -18.27
N ALA A 199 25.50 3.81 -18.15
CA ALA A 199 25.11 5.18 -18.50
C ALA A 199 25.17 5.42 -20.01
N SER A 200 24.48 6.47 -20.46
CA SER A 200 24.53 6.95 -21.84
C SER A 200 24.12 5.88 -22.86
N VAL A 201 22.99 5.23 -22.61
CA VAL A 201 22.40 4.23 -23.51
C VAL A 201 21.20 4.83 -24.24
N SER A 202 21.01 4.52 -25.52
CA SER A 202 19.82 4.90 -26.28
C SER A 202 18.79 3.76 -26.27
N ILE A 203 17.52 4.07 -26.60
CA ILE A 203 16.47 3.04 -26.73
C ILE A 203 16.88 1.98 -27.75
N ALA A 204 17.42 2.37 -28.91
CA ALA A 204 17.89 1.42 -29.92
C ALA A 204 18.98 0.47 -29.40
N THR A 205 19.95 0.98 -28.63
CA THR A 205 21.00 0.14 -28.05
C THR A 205 20.46 -0.86 -27.05
N ALA A 206 19.53 -0.45 -26.17
CA ALA A 206 18.93 -1.38 -25.21
C ALA A 206 17.98 -2.39 -25.87
N ILE A 207 17.24 -2.01 -26.92
CA ILE A 207 16.43 -2.95 -27.70
C ILE A 207 17.32 -4.01 -28.39
N ALA A 208 18.51 -3.62 -28.85
CA ALA A 208 19.45 -4.55 -29.50
C ALA A 208 20.29 -5.39 -28.51
N ASP A 209 20.21 -5.12 -27.21
CA ASP A 209 20.99 -5.78 -26.16
C ASP A 209 20.52 -7.23 -25.89
N ASP A 210 19.26 -7.54 -26.17
CA ASP A 210 18.67 -8.88 -25.99
C ASP A 210 17.52 -9.10 -26.99
N ASP A 211 17.07 -10.35 -27.12
CA ASP A 211 15.90 -10.73 -27.93
C ASP A 211 14.60 -10.65 -27.13
N TRP A 212 14.37 -9.51 -26.49
CA TRP A 212 13.27 -9.24 -25.56
C TRP A 212 11.94 -9.88 -25.98
N ASP A 213 11.36 -10.69 -25.08
CA ASP A 213 10.01 -11.23 -25.26
C ASP A 213 8.96 -10.15 -25.03
N TYR A 214 9.22 -9.28 -24.05
CA TYR A 214 8.31 -8.24 -23.61
C TYR A 214 8.99 -6.87 -23.62
N ILE A 215 8.27 -5.86 -24.11
CA ILE A 215 8.66 -4.46 -23.96
C ILE A 215 7.52 -3.68 -23.34
N SER A 216 7.75 -3.09 -22.17
CA SER A 216 6.73 -2.33 -21.44
C SER A 216 6.89 -0.83 -21.56
N MET A 217 5.76 -0.14 -21.55
CA MET A 217 5.67 1.33 -21.56
C MET A 217 4.75 1.83 -20.46
N GLN A 218 5.02 3.05 -20.01
CA GLN A 218 4.22 3.76 -19.02
C GLN A 218 4.32 5.26 -19.23
N GLN A 219 3.35 6.01 -18.69
CA GLN A 219 3.41 7.47 -18.65
C GLN A 219 4.06 7.97 -17.35
N ALA A 220 4.57 9.20 -17.36
CA ALA A 220 4.96 9.91 -16.15
C ALA A 220 3.75 10.08 -15.22
N SER A 221 3.97 9.92 -13.91
CA SER A 221 2.88 9.85 -12.94
C SER A 221 1.95 11.09 -12.89
N PRO A 222 2.39 12.36 -13.12
CA PRO A 222 1.47 13.49 -13.20
C PRO A 222 0.46 13.38 -14.36
N ASN A 223 0.83 12.70 -15.43
CA ASN A 223 0.05 12.57 -16.67
C ASN A 223 -0.60 11.19 -16.82
N SER A 224 -0.38 10.29 -15.87
CA SER A 224 -0.78 8.88 -15.95
C SER A 224 -2.29 8.65 -16.10
N GLY A 225 -3.12 9.55 -15.59
CA GLY A 225 -4.58 9.55 -15.78
C GLY A 225 -5.08 10.49 -16.88
N GLN A 226 -4.20 11.02 -17.73
CA GLN A 226 -4.58 11.95 -18.80
C GLN A 226 -4.44 11.30 -20.17
N TYR A 227 -5.50 10.63 -20.63
CA TYR A 227 -5.49 9.85 -21.88
C TYR A 227 -4.95 10.60 -23.12
N ASN A 228 -5.21 11.91 -23.24
CA ASN A 228 -4.71 12.71 -24.36
C ASN A 228 -3.16 12.76 -24.44
N THR A 229 -2.46 12.52 -23.33
CA THR A 229 -0.99 12.43 -23.29
C THR A 229 -0.45 11.06 -23.75
N PHE A 230 -1.34 10.11 -24.04
CA PHE A 230 -1.01 8.82 -24.64
C PHE A 230 -1.27 8.84 -26.15
N THR A 231 -2.39 9.43 -26.61
CA THR A 231 -2.80 9.41 -28.03
C THR A 231 -1.70 9.85 -28.99
N THR A 232 -0.95 10.87 -28.57
CA THR A 232 0.41 11.11 -29.00
C THR A 232 1.18 11.31 -27.69
N PRO A 233 2.25 10.55 -27.44
CA PRO A 233 3.13 9.95 -28.45
C PRO A 233 3.16 8.42 -28.50
N LEU A 234 2.30 7.72 -27.74
CA LEU A 234 2.43 6.28 -27.52
C LEU A 234 2.46 5.44 -28.82
N PRO A 235 1.55 5.63 -29.80
CA PRO A 235 1.59 4.82 -31.02
C PRO A 235 2.89 5.00 -31.84
N LEU A 236 3.45 6.22 -31.86
CA LEU A 236 4.69 6.50 -32.56
C LEU A 236 5.89 5.84 -31.88
N LEU A 237 5.89 5.78 -30.54
CA LEU A 237 6.91 5.07 -29.79
C LEU A 237 6.82 3.56 -30.01
N VAL A 238 5.60 3.00 -30.04
CA VAL A 238 5.36 1.59 -30.37
C VAL A 238 5.84 1.26 -31.79
N ASP A 239 5.52 2.10 -32.77
CA ASP A 239 6.00 1.95 -34.14
C ASP A 239 7.53 1.93 -34.21
N TYR A 240 8.19 2.82 -33.46
CA TYR A 240 9.64 2.84 -33.36
C TYR A 240 10.18 1.52 -32.78
N VAL A 241 9.61 1.05 -31.67
CA VAL A 241 10.00 -0.20 -31.02
C VAL A 241 9.83 -1.40 -31.96
N LYS A 242 8.66 -1.55 -32.58
CA LYS A 242 8.37 -2.64 -33.55
C LYS A 242 9.31 -2.62 -34.75
N LYS A 243 9.74 -1.43 -35.21
CA LYS A 243 10.71 -1.30 -36.32
C LYS A 243 12.16 -1.56 -35.90
N THR A 244 12.49 -1.40 -34.62
CA THR A 244 13.87 -1.47 -34.11
C THR A 244 14.20 -2.82 -33.48
N THR A 245 13.19 -3.52 -32.95
CA THR A 245 13.37 -4.81 -32.29
C THR A 245 13.91 -5.90 -33.23
N THR A 246 14.77 -6.75 -32.69
CA THR A 246 15.30 -7.94 -33.35
C THR A 246 14.31 -9.10 -33.27
N ASN A 247 13.49 -9.16 -32.22
CA ASN A 247 12.44 -10.14 -32.04
C ASN A 247 11.12 -9.63 -32.66
N THR A 248 10.74 -10.17 -33.82
CA THR A 248 9.50 -9.76 -34.52
C THR A 248 8.22 -10.22 -33.82
N LYS A 249 8.32 -11.05 -32.78
CA LYS A 249 7.21 -11.56 -31.97
C LYS A 249 7.13 -10.92 -30.59
N ILE A 250 7.73 -9.73 -30.41
CA ILE A 250 7.63 -9.03 -29.12
C ILE A 250 6.18 -8.85 -28.69
N LYS A 251 5.96 -8.98 -27.39
CA LYS A 251 4.70 -8.66 -26.73
C LYS A 251 4.81 -7.30 -26.06
N LEU A 252 3.84 -6.44 -26.32
CA LEU A 252 3.77 -5.11 -25.74
C LEU A 252 3.04 -5.14 -24.41
N ILE A 253 3.61 -4.45 -23.42
CA ILE A 253 3.01 -4.32 -22.09
C ILE A 253 2.67 -2.85 -21.80
N MET A 254 1.44 -2.58 -21.36
CA MET A 254 1.10 -1.34 -20.68
C MET A 254 1.19 -1.52 -19.16
N HIS A 255 2.09 -0.78 -18.51
CA HIS A 255 2.21 -0.78 -17.07
C HIS A 255 1.27 0.27 -16.46
N GLN A 256 0.18 -0.19 -15.85
CA GLN A 256 -0.76 0.67 -15.12
C GLN A 256 -0.15 1.02 -13.76
N THR A 257 0.32 2.25 -13.61
CA THR A 257 0.92 2.78 -12.38
C THR A 257 -0.14 3.13 -11.32
N TRP A 258 0.28 3.51 -10.12
CA TRP A 258 -0.59 3.82 -8.98
C TRP A 258 -0.89 5.31 -8.80
N ALA A 259 -2.01 5.58 -8.12
CA ALA A 259 -2.34 6.92 -7.61
C ALA A 259 -1.44 7.31 -6.43
N TYR A 260 -1.26 8.61 -6.23
CA TYR A 260 -0.51 9.17 -5.10
C TYR A 260 -1.23 8.94 -3.76
N ALA A 261 -0.50 9.07 -2.66
CA ALA A 261 -1.10 9.08 -1.32
C ALA A 261 -2.06 10.28 -1.15
N GLN A 262 -3.09 10.12 -0.33
CA GLN A 262 -4.09 11.15 0.02
C GLN A 262 -3.43 12.43 0.55
N ASN A 263 -2.34 12.30 1.30
CA ASN A 263 -1.59 13.43 1.85
C ASN A 263 -0.45 13.94 0.94
N SER A 264 -0.36 13.45 -0.30
CA SER A 264 0.73 13.81 -1.21
C SER A 264 0.77 15.30 -1.50
N THR A 265 1.95 15.89 -1.36
CA THR A 265 2.20 17.30 -1.70
C THR A 265 2.75 17.48 -3.11
N HIS A 266 2.84 16.41 -3.91
CA HIS A 266 3.38 16.46 -5.26
C HIS A 266 2.51 17.37 -6.15
N GLU A 267 3.10 18.33 -6.86
CA GLU A 267 2.35 19.34 -7.63
C GLU A 267 1.44 18.72 -8.70
N GLY A 268 1.92 17.66 -9.36
CA GLY A 268 1.14 16.87 -10.32
C GLY A 268 -0.16 16.28 -9.77
N PHE A 269 -0.35 16.20 -8.45
CA PHE A 269 -1.61 15.73 -7.86
C PHE A 269 -2.77 16.72 -8.08
N ALA A 270 -2.45 18.00 -8.32
CA ALA A 270 -3.43 19.03 -8.65
C ALA A 270 -4.22 18.72 -9.93
N ASN A 271 -3.64 17.93 -10.86
CA ASN A 271 -4.33 17.44 -12.05
C ASN A 271 -5.57 16.58 -11.71
N TYR A 272 -5.62 16.04 -10.49
CA TYR A 272 -6.66 15.13 -10.01
C TYR A 272 -7.35 15.69 -8.75
N ASN A 273 -7.39 17.02 -8.62
CA ASN A 273 -7.98 17.73 -7.47
C ASN A 273 -7.37 17.37 -6.10
N LYS A 274 -6.15 16.80 -6.09
CA LYS A 274 -5.52 16.22 -4.89
C LYS A 274 -6.38 15.13 -4.24
N ASP A 275 -7.10 14.37 -5.05
CA ASP A 275 -7.93 13.26 -4.61
C ASP A 275 -7.41 11.93 -5.17
N GLN A 276 -7.14 10.98 -4.27
CA GLN A 276 -6.50 9.71 -4.63
C GLN A 276 -7.38 8.86 -5.53
N MET A 277 -8.68 8.76 -5.24
CA MET A 277 -9.59 7.93 -6.03
C MET A 277 -9.86 8.52 -7.41
N THR A 278 -9.94 9.85 -7.51
CA THR A 278 -10.01 10.57 -8.79
C THR A 278 -8.79 10.26 -9.63
N MET A 279 -7.58 10.28 -9.05
CA MET A 279 -6.35 9.92 -9.76
C MET A 279 -6.33 8.45 -10.18
N TYR A 280 -6.69 7.54 -9.27
CA TYR A 280 -6.74 6.11 -9.56
C TYR A 280 -7.69 5.78 -10.72
N GLN A 281 -8.93 6.27 -10.65
CA GLN A 281 -9.93 6.03 -11.70
C GLN A 281 -9.50 6.61 -13.04
N ALA A 282 -8.89 7.81 -13.03
CA ALA A 282 -8.36 8.43 -14.23
C ALA A 282 -7.21 7.61 -14.84
N ILE A 283 -6.33 7.03 -14.01
CA ILE A 283 -5.25 6.13 -14.48
C ILE A 283 -5.82 4.85 -15.09
N VAL A 284 -6.78 4.21 -14.42
CA VAL A 284 -7.41 2.99 -14.94
C VAL A 284 -8.05 3.22 -16.31
N ASP A 285 -8.81 4.32 -16.47
CA ASP A 285 -9.42 4.70 -17.76
C ASP A 285 -8.34 4.98 -18.82
N ALA A 286 -7.39 5.86 -18.51
CA ALA A 286 -6.39 6.31 -19.47
C ALA A 286 -5.49 5.17 -19.93
N VAL A 287 -5.02 4.33 -19.01
CA VAL A 287 -4.13 3.20 -19.34
C VAL A 287 -4.89 2.07 -20.03
N GLY A 288 -6.14 1.78 -19.64
CA GLY A 288 -6.98 0.81 -20.35
C GLY A 288 -7.18 1.20 -21.80
N ARG A 289 -7.58 2.45 -22.06
CA ARG A 289 -7.73 2.99 -23.42
C ARG A 289 -6.39 3.06 -24.17
N ALA A 290 -5.29 3.33 -23.48
CA ALA A 290 -3.96 3.34 -24.09
C ALA A 290 -3.48 1.94 -24.47
N ALA A 291 -3.83 0.92 -23.69
CA ALA A 291 -3.59 -0.48 -24.04
C ALA A 291 -4.37 -0.88 -25.29
N ASP A 292 -5.65 -0.52 -25.38
CA ASP A 292 -6.47 -0.72 -26.58
C ASP A 292 -5.89 0.02 -27.80
N LEU A 293 -5.43 1.26 -27.61
CA LEU A 293 -4.89 2.11 -28.67
C LEU A 293 -3.68 1.49 -29.38
N ILE A 294 -2.86 0.71 -28.67
CA ILE A 294 -1.67 0.07 -29.24
C ILE A 294 -1.81 -1.43 -29.42
N GLU A 295 -3.01 -1.97 -29.16
CA GLU A 295 -3.28 -3.41 -29.13
C GLU A 295 -2.26 -4.13 -28.23
N ALA A 296 -2.08 -3.63 -27.00
CA ALA A 296 -1.13 -4.21 -26.06
C ALA A 296 -1.50 -5.67 -25.74
N ASP A 297 -0.51 -6.56 -25.78
CA ASP A 297 -0.68 -7.97 -25.44
C ASP A 297 -1.00 -8.18 -23.95
N MET A 298 -0.60 -7.24 -23.10
CA MET A 298 -0.77 -7.33 -21.65
C MET A 298 -0.87 -5.96 -20.99
N LEU A 299 -1.72 -5.86 -19.97
CA LEU A 299 -1.78 -4.74 -19.03
C LEU A 299 -1.37 -5.24 -17.65
N ILE A 300 -0.37 -4.61 -17.01
CA ILE A 300 0.03 -4.95 -15.64
C ILE A 300 -0.70 -4.00 -14.67
N PRO A 301 -1.64 -4.48 -13.84
CA PRO A 301 -2.50 -3.65 -13.00
C PRO A 301 -1.87 -3.27 -11.66
N ALA A 302 -0.61 -2.84 -11.65
CA ALA A 302 0.10 -2.47 -10.41
C ALA A 302 -0.62 -1.33 -9.65
N GLY A 303 -1.25 -0.40 -10.37
CA GLY A 303 -2.07 0.65 -9.80
C GLY A 303 -3.25 0.13 -8.97
N THR A 304 -4.00 -0.80 -9.54
CA THR A 304 -5.09 -1.49 -8.83
C THR A 304 -4.56 -2.34 -7.67
N ALA A 305 -3.41 -3.00 -7.80
CA ALA A 305 -2.81 -3.77 -6.70
C ALA A 305 -2.50 -2.89 -5.47
N ILE A 306 -1.90 -1.72 -5.71
CA ILE A 306 -1.66 -0.74 -4.64
C ILE A 306 -2.99 -0.23 -4.07
N GLN A 307 -3.99 0.04 -4.91
CA GLN A 307 -5.28 0.53 -4.44
C GLN A 307 -6.06 -0.53 -3.64
N ASN A 308 -5.96 -1.82 -3.99
CA ASN A 308 -6.47 -2.94 -3.20
C ASN A 308 -5.77 -2.96 -1.83
N GLY A 309 -4.44 -2.95 -1.82
CA GLY A 309 -3.64 -2.97 -0.59
C GLY A 309 -4.01 -1.83 0.37
N ARG A 310 -4.30 -0.63 -0.15
CA ARG A 310 -4.76 0.53 0.64
C ARG A 310 -6.08 0.33 1.37
N THR A 311 -6.89 -0.64 0.95
CA THR A 311 -8.15 -0.99 1.63
C THR A 311 -7.98 -1.95 2.81
N SER A 312 -6.77 -2.46 3.04
CA SER A 312 -6.42 -3.27 4.21
C SER A 312 -6.04 -2.39 5.41
N LEU A 313 -5.69 -3.03 6.53
CA LEU A 313 -5.15 -2.41 7.74
C LEU A 313 -3.87 -1.57 7.51
N ILE A 314 -3.16 -1.79 6.40
CA ILE A 314 -1.98 -1.02 6.02
C ILE A 314 -2.38 0.43 5.73
N GLY A 315 -3.61 0.63 5.23
CA GLY A 315 -4.10 1.94 4.84
C GLY A 315 -3.23 2.58 3.76
N ASP A 316 -3.14 3.91 3.77
CA ASP A 316 -2.45 4.67 2.71
C ASP A 316 -0.92 4.72 2.85
N ASN A 317 -0.30 3.65 3.34
CA ASN A 317 1.14 3.55 3.64
C ASN A 317 1.93 2.76 2.57
N PHE A 318 1.50 2.79 1.32
CA PHE A 318 2.19 2.12 0.20
C PHE A 318 3.21 3.03 -0.50
N THR A 319 3.41 4.26 -0.04
CA THR A 319 4.35 5.22 -0.63
C THR A 319 5.33 5.77 0.39
N ARG A 320 6.58 6.01 -0.02
CA ARG A 320 7.64 6.55 0.87
C ARG A 320 7.70 8.07 0.94
N ASP A 321 7.18 8.74 -0.08
CA ASP A 321 7.25 10.20 -0.25
C ASP A 321 5.95 10.79 -0.82
N GLY A 322 4.85 10.04 -0.69
CA GLY A 322 3.53 10.40 -1.19
C GLY A 322 3.26 10.03 -2.65
N TYR A 323 4.24 9.48 -3.38
CA TYR A 323 4.03 9.05 -4.77
C TYR A 323 4.90 7.87 -5.23
N HIS A 324 6.17 7.78 -4.83
CA HIS A 324 6.95 6.58 -5.06
C HIS A 324 6.63 5.50 -4.03
N LEU A 325 6.77 4.23 -4.41
CA LEU A 325 6.39 3.13 -3.53
C LEU A 325 7.26 3.06 -2.28
N ASP A 326 6.64 2.62 -1.18
CA ASP A 326 7.36 2.15 -0.01
C ASP A 326 8.40 1.11 -0.43
N LEU A 327 9.59 1.20 0.14
CA LEU A 327 10.73 0.37 -0.28
C LEU A 327 10.51 -1.11 0.03
N SER A 328 9.58 -1.45 0.92
CA SER A 328 9.22 -2.81 1.31
C SER A 328 7.88 -3.23 0.68
N ILE A 329 6.75 -2.96 1.33
CA ILE A 329 5.44 -3.50 0.96
C ILE A 329 4.95 -2.95 -0.38
N GLY A 330 5.22 -1.67 -0.66
CA GLY A 330 4.81 -1.02 -1.91
C GLY A 330 5.45 -1.71 -3.10
N ARG A 331 6.80 -1.70 -3.16
CA ARG A 331 7.56 -2.35 -4.23
C ARG A 331 7.25 -3.85 -4.34
N TYR A 332 7.10 -4.55 -3.22
CA TYR A 332 6.77 -5.99 -3.24
C TYR A 332 5.40 -6.28 -3.82
N THR A 333 4.39 -5.46 -3.53
CA THR A 333 3.03 -5.58 -4.12
C THR A 333 3.08 -5.41 -5.64
N ALA A 334 3.81 -4.40 -6.13
CA ALA A 334 4.00 -4.19 -7.57
C ALA A 334 4.75 -5.38 -8.21
N ALA A 335 5.83 -5.86 -7.59
CA ALA A 335 6.60 -7.01 -8.08
C ALA A 335 5.76 -8.30 -8.12
N CYS A 336 4.91 -8.56 -7.12
CA CYS A 336 3.97 -9.69 -7.12
C CYS A 336 2.99 -9.61 -8.30
N THR A 337 2.51 -8.41 -8.60
CA THR A 337 1.58 -8.18 -9.74
C THR A 337 2.27 -8.46 -11.07
N TRP A 338 3.50 -7.97 -11.24
CA TRP A 338 4.31 -8.25 -12.42
C TRP A 338 4.64 -9.74 -12.56
N PHE A 339 5.01 -10.39 -11.46
CA PHE A 339 5.30 -11.82 -11.42
C PHE A 339 4.12 -12.67 -11.90
N GLU A 340 2.92 -12.43 -11.37
CA GLU A 340 1.74 -13.21 -11.74
C GLU A 340 1.35 -12.99 -13.21
N MET A 341 1.37 -11.74 -13.68
CA MET A 341 1.05 -11.44 -15.06
C MET A 341 2.03 -12.05 -16.07
N LEU A 342 3.34 -12.05 -15.76
CA LEU A 342 4.37 -12.60 -16.64
C LEU A 342 4.36 -14.14 -16.65
N THR A 343 4.13 -14.77 -15.49
CA THR A 343 4.33 -16.21 -15.32
C THR A 343 3.03 -17.01 -15.32
N GLY A 344 1.89 -16.37 -15.06
CA GLY A 344 0.61 -17.04 -14.80
C GLY A 344 0.53 -17.73 -13.43
N LYS A 345 1.61 -17.67 -12.62
CA LYS A 345 1.66 -18.32 -11.31
C LYS A 345 1.19 -17.35 -10.23
N SER A 346 0.36 -17.84 -9.30
CA SER A 346 -0.11 -17.03 -8.17
C SER A 346 1.06 -16.58 -7.28
N PRO A 347 1.04 -15.32 -6.79
CA PRO A 347 1.99 -14.82 -5.80
C PRO A 347 1.57 -15.20 -4.38
N ILE A 348 0.36 -15.74 -4.17
CA ILE A 348 -0.11 -16.16 -2.85
C ILE A 348 0.69 -17.37 -2.37
N GLY A 349 1.20 -17.28 -1.14
CA GLY A 349 1.95 -18.35 -0.48
C GLY A 349 3.44 -18.38 -0.84
N LYS A 350 3.98 -17.37 -1.54
CA LYS A 350 5.43 -17.26 -1.76
C LYS A 350 6.15 -17.08 -0.44
N LEU A 351 7.26 -17.80 -0.29
CA LEU A 351 8.12 -17.72 0.88
C LEU A 351 9.07 -16.53 0.79
N PHE A 352 9.45 -16.13 -0.43
CA PHE A 352 10.26 -14.94 -0.62
C PHE A 352 9.46 -13.68 -0.27
N LYS A 353 10.05 -12.88 0.60
CA LYS A 353 9.59 -11.54 0.95
C LYS A 353 10.79 -10.62 1.22
N PRO A 354 10.63 -9.29 1.09
CA PRO A 354 11.65 -8.33 1.47
C PRO A 354 12.09 -8.49 2.93
N GLN A 355 13.36 -8.23 3.21
CA GLN A 355 13.86 -8.18 4.58
C GLN A 355 13.12 -7.09 5.38
N GLY A 356 12.53 -7.47 6.51
CA GLY A 356 11.76 -6.57 7.38
C GLY A 356 10.27 -6.48 7.04
N LEU A 357 9.80 -7.11 5.95
CA LEU A 357 8.37 -7.32 5.73
C LEU A 357 7.90 -8.52 6.56
N SER A 358 6.84 -8.35 7.35
CA SER A 358 6.26 -9.50 8.09
C SER A 358 5.57 -10.48 7.14
N ASP A 359 5.33 -11.71 7.61
CA ASP A 359 4.62 -12.72 6.79
C ASP A 359 3.21 -12.25 6.43
N TYR A 360 2.53 -11.61 7.39
CA TYR A 360 1.17 -11.12 7.18
C TYR A 360 1.13 -9.91 6.23
N GLU A 361 2.07 -8.97 6.32
CA GLU A 361 2.18 -7.89 5.31
C GLU A 361 2.50 -8.43 3.91
N ALA A 362 3.34 -9.48 3.84
CA ALA A 362 3.62 -10.16 2.57
C ALA A 362 2.35 -10.82 2.02
N GLU A 363 1.58 -11.51 2.87
CA GLU A 363 0.29 -12.10 2.51
C GLU A 363 -0.70 -11.05 1.98
N ILE A 364 -0.83 -9.91 2.67
CA ILE A 364 -1.66 -8.78 2.19
C ILE A 364 -1.21 -8.31 0.81
N ALA A 365 0.09 -8.11 0.61
CA ALA A 365 0.64 -7.67 -0.67
C ALA A 365 0.40 -8.69 -1.80
N GLN A 366 0.55 -9.99 -1.50
CA GLN A 366 0.31 -11.08 -2.44
C GLN A 366 -1.18 -11.15 -2.84
N HIS A 367 -2.10 -11.10 -1.87
CA HIS A 367 -3.53 -11.08 -2.14
C HIS A 367 -3.97 -9.80 -2.87
N ALA A 368 -3.42 -8.64 -2.51
CA ALA A 368 -3.73 -7.38 -3.17
C ALA A 368 -3.32 -7.38 -4.64
N ALA A 369 -2.13 -7.92 -4.94
CA ALA A 369 -1.64 -8.16 -6.30
C ALA A 369 -2.54 -9.14 -7.06
N HIS A 370 -2.84 -10.28 -6.45
CA HIS A 370 -3.68 -11.31 -7.05
C HIS A 370 -5.09 -10.82 -7.39
N TYR A 371 -5.74 -10.11 -6.47
CA TYR A 371 -7.05 -9.52 -6.74
C TYR A 371 -7.00 -8.43 -7.82
N ALA A 372 -5.87 -7.75 -8.00
CA ALA A 372 -5.70 -6.82 -9.11
C ALA A 372 -5.51 -7.52 -10.44
N VAL A 373 -4.86 -8.69 -10.48
CA VAL A 373 -4.80 -9.52 -11.69
C VAL A 373 -6.19 -10.01 -12.08
N LEU A 374 -7.01 -10.40 -11.10
CA LEU A 374 -8.39 -10.84 -11.34
C LEU A 374 -9.33 -9.70 -11.74
N ASN A 375 -9.18 -8.52 -11.12
CA ASN A 375 -10.05 -7.36 -11.32
C ASN A 375 -9.23 -6.10 -11.65
N PRO A 376 -8.57 -6.02 -12.83
CA PRO A 376 -7.56 -5.00 -13.13
C PRO A 376 -8.08 -3.57 -13.20
N HIS A 377 -9.39 -3.39 -13.31
CA HIS A 377 -10.06 -2.10 -13.50
C HIS A 377 -10.86 -1.62 -12.29
N SER A 378 -10.84 -2.34 -11.17
CA SER A 378 -11.64 -1.97 -10.00
C SER A 378 -10.99 -2.40 -8.69
N VAL A 379 -11.15 -1.58 -7.66
CA VAL A 379 -10.67 -1.91 -6.31
C VAL A 379 -11.44 -3.10 -5.76
N THR A 380 -10.72 -4.16 -5.40
CA THR A 380 -11.22 -5.25 -4.57
C THR A 380 -10.90 -4.93 -3.11
N GLN A 381 -11.94 -4.92 -2.27
CA GLN A 381 -11.77 -4.64 -0.84
C GLN A 381 -11.06 -5.81 -0.15
N MET A 382 -9.98 -5.50 0.58
CA MET A 382 -9.20 -6.45 1.37
C MET A 382 -9.89 -6.74 2.72
N THR A 383 -11.16 -7.14 2.68
CA THR A 383 -12.04 -7.27 3.87
C THR A 383 -11.44 -8.16 4.97
N ASP A 384 -10.88 -9.31 4.59
CA ASP A 384 -10.21 -10.24 5.53
C ASP A 384 -8.95 -9.65 6.17
N TYR A 385 -8.41 -8.57 5.59
CA TYR A 385 -7.21 -7.89 6.04
C TYR A 385 -7.48 -6.45 6.52
N GLN A 386 -8.75 -6.06 6.70
CA GLN A 386 -9.10 -4.74 7.26
C GLN A 386 -8.89 -4.69 8.77
N ASP A 387 -9.17 -5.81 9.44
CA ASP A 387 -8.82 -6.02 10.82
C ASP A 387 -7.59 -6.92 10.86
N ALA A 388 -6.47 -6.38 11.32
CA ALA A 388 -5.25 -7.15 11.50
C ALA A 388 -5.34 -8.28 12.53
N GLY A 389 -6.49 -8.41 13.20
CA GLY A 389 -6.61 -9.17 14.42
C GLY A 389 -5.61 -8.72 15.48
N GLY A 390 -5.46 -9.56 16.49
CA GLY A 390 -4.44 -9.40 17.51
C GLY A 390 -4.91 -9.88 18.87
N SER A 391 -3.98 -10.45 19.63
CA SER A 391 -4.25 -11.00 20.96
C SER A 391 -4.32 -9.94 22.07
N GLY A 392 -4.33 -8.66 21.70
CA GLY A 392 -4.01 -7.56 22.60
C GLY A 392 -2.53 -7.57 23.00
N ILE A 393 -2.13 -6.52 23.72
CA ILE A 393 -0.82 -6.50 24.39
C ILE A 393 -0.87 -7.43 25.61
N SER A 394 0.11 -8.32 25.74
CA SER A 394 0.26 -9.31 26.81
C SER A 394 1.59 -9.09 27.56
N THR A 395 2.21 -10.14 28.09
CA THR A 395 3.53 -10.08 28.74
C THR A 395 4.68 -9.88 27.76
N THR A 396 4.51 -10.24 26.48
CA THR A 396 5.46 -9.89 25.42
C THR A 396 5.41 -8.39 25.17
N PRO A 397 6.54 -7.66 25.28
CA PRO A 397 6.54 -6.21 25.16
C PRO A 397 6.28 -5.74 23.75
N VAL A 398 5.57 -4.63 23.64
CA VAL A 398 5.57 -3.77 22.46
C VAL A 398 6.60 -2.68 22.67
N PHE A 399 7.50 -2.50 21.70
CA PHE A 399 8.46 -1.40 21.68
C PHE A 399 8.10 -0.41 20.58
N VAL A 400 8.06 0.89 20.90
CA VAL A 400 7.81 1.96 19.94
C VAL A 400 8.93 3.00 20.04
N GLY A 401 9.58 3.29 18.92
CA GLY A 401 10.60 4.34 18.80
C GLY A 401 10.09 5.57 18.04
N PHE A 402 10.77 6.71 18.24
CA PHE A 402 10.33 8.00 17.72
C PHE A 402 11.42 8.70 16.90
N GLY A 403 11.16 8.89 15.60
CA GLY A 403 11.96 9.71 14.70
C GLY A 403 13.22 9.04 14.14
N PHE A 404 13.32 7.71 14.13
CA PHE A 404 14.45 7.04 13.48
C PHE A 404 14.21 6.87 11.96
N ASN A 405 15.25 6.54 11.19
CA ASN A 405 15.15 6.53 9.72
C ASN A 405 14.88 5.14 9.15
N ASN A 406 15.43 4.11 9.78
CA ASN A 406 15.44 2.76 9.21
C ASN A 406 14.62 1.78 10.05
N ALA A 407 13.79 0.98 9.37
CA ALA A 407 13.07 -0.10 10.02
C ALA A 407 14.04 -0.98 10.85
N THR A 408 13.64 -1.24 12.10
CA THR A 408 14.48 -1.93 13.09
C THR A 408 13.69 -3.11 13.63
N ALA A 409 14.22 -4.33 13.47
CA ALA A 409 13.53 -5.57 13.87
C ALA A 409 13.11 -5.53 15.35
N GLY A 410 11.89 -5.99 15.64
CA GLY A 410 11.29 -5.96 16.98
C GLY A 410 10.89 -4.57 17.51
N TRP A 411 10.97 -3.50 16.68
CA TRP A 411 10.60 -2.14 17.06
C TRP A 411 9.56 -1.56 16.09
N ASN A 412 8.45 -1.07 16.64
CA ASN A 412 7.53 -0.20 15.92
C ASN A 412 8.12 1.21 15.88
N GLY A 413 7.73 2.03 14.89
CA GLY A 413 8.33 3.36 14.76
C GLY A 413 7.49 4.38 14.04
N PHE A 414 7.44 5.58 14.61
CA PHE A 414 7.18 6.79 13.84
C PHE A 414 8.49 7.19 13.14
N MET A 415 8.62 6.86 11.86
CA MET A 415 9.88 6.96 11.12
C MET A 415 9.93 8.16 10.19
N GLY A 416 11.12 8.66 9.90
CA GLY A 416 11.33 9.74 8.94
C GLY A 416 11.28 11.16 9.53
N ALA A 417 11.46 12.14 8.67
CA ALA A 417 11.72 13.52 9.08
C ALA A 417 10.49 14.28 9.58
N ASN A 418 9.29 13.91 9.12
CA ASN A 418 8.04 14.66 9.38
C ASN A 418 6.99 13.88 10.20
N SER A 419 7.30 12.68 10.67
CA SER A 419 6.36 11.80 11.40
C SER A 419 6.06 12.23 12.84
N TYR A 420 6.41 13.46 13.21
CA TYR A 420 6.14 14.06 14.52
C TYR A 420 4.86 14.91 14.57
N LEU A 421 4.13 14.97 13.45
CA LEU A 421 2.94 15.80 13.26
C LEU A 421 1.68 15.14 13.84
N GLU A 422 0.67 15.95 14.10
CA GLU A 422 -0.66 15.49 14.50
C GLU A 422 -1.29 14.61 13.40
N GLY A 423 -1.97 13.54 13.81
CA GLY A 423 -2.66 12.59 12.94
C GLY A 423 -1.81 11.37 12.55
N GLU A 424 -0.49 11.45 12.65
CA GLU A 424 0.42 10.33 12.40
C GLU A 424 0.06 9.14 13.29
N THR A 425 -0.10 7.96 12.68
CA THR A 425 -0.65 6.77 13.35
C THR A 425 0.10 5.51 12.94
N ILE A 426 0.47 4.69 13.94
CA ILE A 426 0.81 3.29 13.75
C ILE A 426 -0.48 2.50 13.98
N THR A 427 -1.05 1.94 12.91
CA THR A 427 -2.40 1.37 12.92
C THR A 427 -2.51 0.04 13.66
N ASN A 428 -1.45 -0.76 13.69
CA ASN A 428 -1.36 -1.93 14.55
C ASN A 428 0.08 -2.21 15.00
N LEU A 429 0.29 -2.07 16.30
CA LEU A 429 1.55 -2.33 16.96
C LEU A 429 1.86 -3.83 16.95
N LYS A 430 3.11 -4.17 16.64
CA LYS A 430 3.65 -5.52 16.78
C LYS A 430 4.30 -5.69 18.15
N ASP A 431 4.16 -6.86 18.76
CA ASP A 431 4.96 -7.24 19.93
C ASP A 431 6.40 -7.57 19.54
N ALA A 432 7.26 -7.85 20.52
CA ALA A 432 8.67 -8.16 20.31
C ALA A 432 8.91 -9.48 19.54
N ASN A 433 7.88 -10.31 19.36
CA ASN A 433 7.90 -11.50 18.51
C ASN A 433 7.30 -11.23 17.12
N GLU A 434 7.07 -9.96 16.80
CA GLU A 434 6.49 -9.47 15.54
C GLU A 434 5.02 -9.86 15.30
N ASN A 435 4.29 -10.25 16.35
CA ASN A 435 2.85 -10.54 16.26
C ASN A 435 2.04 -9.25 16.39
N TYR A 436 1.01 -9.11 15.56
CA TYR A 436 0.06 -8.00 15.65
C TYR A 436 -0.76 -8.04 16.93
N THR A 437 -0.94 -6.88 17.56
CA THR A 437 -1.63 -6.77 18.85
C THR A 437 -3.07 -6.30 18.73
N GLY A 438 -3.46 -5.69 17.61
CA GLY A 438 -4.74 -5.01 17.44
C GLY A 438 -4.78 -3.63 18.10
N VAL A 439 -3.64 -3.15 18.63
CA VAL A 439 -3.52 -1.89 19.36
C VAL A 439 -2.84 -0.86 18.46
N SER A 440 -3.41 0.34 18.35
CA SER A 440 -2.84 1.44 17.58
C SER A 440 -2.18 2.49 18.48
N MET A 441 -1.30 3.31 17.91
CA MET A 441 -0.78 4.52 18.56
C MET A 441 -0.85 5.69 17.60
N THR A 442 -1.47 6.79 18.03
CA THR A 442 -1.65 8.03 17.25
C THR A 442 -1.03 9.23 17.96
N ILE A 443 -0.42 10.14 17.21
CA ILE A 443 -0.02 11.46 17.68
C ILE A 443 -1.25 12.39 17.61
N VAL A 444 -1.79 12.78 18.77
CA VAL A 444 -2.97 13.66 18.89
C VAL A 444 -2.56 15.13 18.99
N GLU A 445 -1.46 15.42 19.67
CA GLU A 445 -0.85 16.76 19.64
C GLU A 445 0.63 16.59 19.28
N GLY A 446 1.03 17.19 18.16
CA GLY A 446 2.36 17.02 17.58
C GLY A 446 3.51 17.55 18.46
N PHE A 447 4.73 17.18 18.07
CA PHE A 447 5.96 17.69 18.67
C PHE A 447 6.49 18.91 17.89
N ASN A 448 7.52 19.60 18.43
CA ASN A 448 8.15 20.70 17.70
C ASN A 448 8.88 20.16 16.46
N GLY A 449 9.60 19.07 16.66
CA GLY A 449 10.30 18.37 15.60
C GLY A 449 11.09 17.17 16.11
N ARG A 450 12.02 16.76 15.25
CA ARG A 450 12.92 15.62 15.46
C ARG A 450 14.33 16.09 15.79
N ASN A 451 14.97 15.42 16.75
CA ASN A 451 16.37 15.60 17.12
C ASN A 451 17.17 14.34 16.80
N ALA A 452 18.36 14.51 16.24
CA ALA A 452 19.28 13.43 15.83
C ALA A 452 20.51 13.29 16.74
N ASN A 453 20.46 13.87 17.93
CA ASN A 453 21.56 13.89 18.88
C ASN A 453 21.20 13.16 20.18
N GLY A 454 20.69 11.94 20.07
CA GLY A 454 20.58 11.04 21.20
C GLY A 454 21.92 10.35 21.53
N GLU A 455 21.97 9.64 22.65
CA GLU A 455 23.09 8.77 22.98
C GLU A 455 23.08 7.53 22.08
N LYS A 456 24.24 7.19 21.51
CA LYS A 456 24.36 6.08 20.55
C LYS A 456 24.56 4.71 21.20
N SER A 457 24.99 4.70 22.46
CA SER A 457 25.21 3.51 23.27
C SER A 457 24.42 3.66 24.55
N THR A 458 23.51 2.74 24.80
CA THR A 458 22.64 2.75 25.98
C THR A 458 22.66 1.38 26.65
N THR A 459 22.38 1.35 27.94
CA THR A 459 22.26 0.12 28.73
C THR A 459 20.98 0.21 29.54
N THR A 460 19.91 -0.33 28.98
CA THR A 460 18.56 -0.32 29.56
C THR A 460 17.94 -1.72 29.45
N ASP A 461 16.89 -1.96 30.23
CA ASP A 461 16.09 -3.19 30.17
C ASP A 461 15.25 -3.33 28.89
N MET A 462 15.27 -2.33 28.01
CA MET A 462 14.62 -2.35 26.69
C MET A 462 15.58 -2.77 25.57
N ASN A 463 16.89 -2.89 25.83
CA ASN A 463 17.90 -3.19 24.80
C ASN A 463 17.78 -2.30 23.55
N ILE A 464 17.71 -0.98 23.76
CA ILE A 464 17.39 0.01 22.72
C ILE A 464 18.51 0.03 21.65
N PRO A 465 18.21 -0.29 20.38
CA PRO A 465 19.18 -0.23 19.29
C PRO A 465 19.70 1.19 19.07
N THR A 466 20.94 1.32 18.59
CA THR A 466 21.55 2.62 18.26
C THR A 466 20.71 3.44 17.30
N GLU A 467 20.04 2.80 16.33
CA GLU A 467 19.13 3.47 15.40
C GLU A 467 17.98 4.15 16.15
N VAL A 468 17.40 3.51 17.18
CA VAL A 468 16.30 4.09 17.97
C VAL A 468 16.81 5.12 18.97
N SER A 469 17.92 4.85 19.67
CA SER A 469 18.43 5.76 20.72
C SER A 469 19.03 7.05 20.16
N SER A 470 19.47 7.06 18.90
CA SER A 470 20.06 8.25 18.25
C SER A 470 19.05 9.36 17.95
N TYR A 471 17.76 9.03 17.86
CA TYR A 471 16.72 9.97 17.46
C TYR A 471 15.64 10.13 18.52
N SER A 472 15.11 11.34 18.63
CA SER A 472 14.01 11.67 19.52
C SER A 472 13.06 12.68 18.90
N TYR A 473 11.81 12.64 19.35
CA TYR A 473 10.93 13.80 19.24
C TYR A 473 11.11 14.71 20.45
N PHE A 474 10.94 16.01 20.21
CA PHE A 474 11.09 17.02 21.26
C PHE A 474 10.04 18.12 21.20
N GLY A 475 9.70 18.66 22.36
CA GLY A 475 8.96 19.91 22.50
C GLY A 475 9.73 20.93 23.33
N ASN A 476 9.15 22.12 23.52
CA ASN A 476 9.81 23.30 24.09
C ASN A 476 8.80 24.16 24.86
N SER A 477 8.61 23.86 26.14
CA SER A 477 7.44 24.34 26.88
C SER A 477 7.56 25.77 27.42
N LYS A 478 8.78 26.32 27.53
CA LYS A 478 9.03 27.59 28.24
C LYS A 478 9.37 28.77 27.34
N ALA A 479 9.89 28.51 26.14
CA ALA A 479 10.24 29.57 25.20
C ALA A 479 10.06 29.12 23.74
N VAL A 480 9.89 30.10 22.85
CA VAL A 480 9.77 29.87 21.40
C VAL A 480 11.05 29.24 20.87
N PHE A 481 10.90 28.17 20.08
CA PHE A 481 11.97 27.51 19.34
C PHE A 481 11.44 27.13 17.95
N SER A 482 12.22 27.44 16.91
CA SER A 482 11.82 27.25 15.51
C SER A 482 10.43 27.84 15.20
N GLY A 483 10.12 29.01 15.78
CA GLY A 483 8.86 29.72 15.55
C GLY A 483 7.63 29.16 16.29
N LYS A 484 7.79 28.13 17.13
CA LYS A 484 6.69 27.49 17.87
C LYS A 484 6.99 27.42 19.36
N THR A 485 5.94 27.35 20.18
CA THR A 485 6.03 26.97 21.60
C THR A 485 5.18 25.73 21.80
N ILE A 486 5.81 24.59 22.03
CA ILE A 486 5.12 23.31 22.24
C ILE A 486 5.10 23.03 23.74
N VAL A 487 4.01 23.41 24.40
CA VAL A 487 3.83 23.27 25.85
C VAL A 487 3.72 21.80 26.26
N GLN A 488 3.07 21.00 25.41
CA GLN A 488 2.95 19.57 25.57
C GLN A 488 2.81 18.91 24.19
N SER A 489 2.96 17.60 24.16
CA SER A 489 2.60 16.72 23.05
C SER A 489 1.80 15.54 23.60
N VAL A 490 0.92 14.96 22.79
CA VAL A 490 -0.03 13.96 23.25
C VAL A 490 -0.04 12.78 22.29
N LEU A 491 0.15 11.57 22.84
CA LEU A 491 -0.04 10.31 22.15
C LEU A 491 -1.30 9.64 22.69
N ARG A 492 -2.03 8.91 21.84
CA ARG A 492 -3.15 8.06 22.24
C ARG A 492 -2.87 6.64 21.80
N VAL A 493 -3.05 5.70 22.72
CA VAL A 493 -3.00 4.26 22.46
C VAL A 493 -4.43 3.75 22.51
N SER A 494 -4.92 3.16 21.41
CA SER A 494 -6.32 2.72 21.26
C SER A 494 -6.38 1.23 20.95
N GLY A 495 -7.51 0.58 21.27
CA GLY A 495 -7.69 -0.87 21.07
C GLY A 495 -7.19 -1.73 22.24
N LEU A 496 -6.97 -1.13 23.42
CA LEU A 496 -6.54 -1.86 24.61
C LEU A 496 -7.70 -2.64 25.25
N ASP A 497 -7.37 -3.77 25.87
CA ASP A 497 -8.32 -4.58 26.64
C ASP A 497 -8.67 -3.85 27.95
N LYS A 498 -9.93 -3.44 28.06
CA LYS A 498 -10.48 -2.67 29.18
C LYS A 498 -10.50 -3.44 30.50
N THR A 499 -10.24 -4.75 30.49
CA THR A 499 -10.17 -5.57 31.70
C THR A 499 -8.74 -5.70 32.24
N LYS A 500 -7.74 -5.29 31.46
CA LYS A 500 -6.31 -5.39 31.79
C LYS A 500 -5.75 -4.03 32.20
N LYS A 501 -4.60 -4.08 32.85
CA LYS A 501 -3.75 -2.91 33.11
C LYS A 501 -2.48 -3.00 32.31
N TYR A 502 -1.84 -1.86 32.11
CA TYR A 502 -0.64 -1.74 31.28
C TYR A 502 0.45 -0.95 31.97
N ASN A 503 1.71 -1.35 31.75
CA ASN A 503 2.89 -0.62 32.19
C ASN A 503 3.52 0.06 30.97
N PHE A 504 3.78 1.37 31.10
CA PHE A 504 4.44 2.19 30.10
C PHE A 504 5.80 2.63 30.64
N CYS A 505 6.89 2.20 30.03
CA CYS A 505 8.23 2.62 30.41
C CYS A 505 8.85 3.45 29.30
N PHE A 506 9.30 4.66 29.64
CA PHE A 506 9.81 5.65 28.72
C PHE A 506 11.33 5.74 28.79
N PHE A 507 11.94 5.98 27.62
CA PHE A 507 13.33 6.37 27.49
C PHE A 507 13.44 7.66 26.68
N GLY A 508 14.30 8.55 27.15
CA GLY A 508 14.58 9.86 26.58
C GLY A 508 16.04 10.19 26.78
N THR A 509 16.69 10.70 25.73
CA THR A 509 18.10 11.08 25.77
C THR A 509 18.43 12.24 24.83
N ARG A 510 19.35 13.10 25.28
CA ARG A 510 20.01 14.15 24.51
C ARG A 510 21.48 14.16 24.89
N SER A 511 22.36 13.84 23.94
CA SER A 511 23.81 13.77 24.15
C SER A 511 24.46 15.16 24.18
N GLY A 512 25.66 15.28 24.75
CA GLY A 512 26.44 16.53 24.75
C GLY A 512 25.76 17.69 25.49
N VAL A 513 24.94 17.40 26.50
CA VAL A 513 24.29 18.43 27.32
C VAL A 513 25.24 18.89 28.43
N GLY A 514 25.36 20.21 28.62
CA GLY A 514 26.24 20.80 29.62
C GLY A 514 25.82 20.49 31.06
N ALA A 515 26.78 20.52 31.99
CA ALA A 515 26.51 20.29 33.41
C ALA A 515 25.47 21.30 33.95
N GLY A 516 24.45 20.80 34.65
CA GLY A 516 23.40 21.62 35.26
C GLY A 516 22.21 21.97 34.34
N ASP A 517 22.28 21.64 33.03
CA ASP A 517 21.14 21.74 32.10
C ASP A 517 20.30 20.45 32.19
N ASN A 518 19.41 20.40 33.18
CA ASN A 518 18.47 19.30 33.38
C ASN A 518 17.29 19.46 32.40
N ARG A 519 17.07 18.43 31.58
CA ARG A 519 16.02 18.39 30.56
C ARG A 519 14.96 17.36 30.93
N GLU A 520 14.53 17.39 32.19
CA GLU A 520 13.46 16.52 32.72
C GLU A 520 12.22 16.62 31.84
N ALA A 521 11.80 15.47 31.31
CA ALA A 521 10.50 15.24 30.73
C ALA A 521 9.57 14.64 31.79
N LYS A 522 8.30 15.04 31.75
CA LYS A 522 7.20 14.49 32.54
C LYS A 522 6.25 13.77 31.60
N TYR A 523 6.03 12.48 31.87
CA TYR A 523 5.11 11.61 31.14
C TYR A 523 3.88 11.39 32.03
N ILE A 524 2.74 11.90 31.60
CA ILE A 524 1.45 11.76 32.28
C ILE A 524 0.66 10.72 31.49
N VAL A 525 0.47 9.54 32.07
CA VAL A 525 -0.23 8.42 31.41
C VAL A 525 -1.59 8.25 32.05
N LYS A 526 -2.64 8.42 31.26
CA LYS A 526 -4.02 8.54 31.74
C LYS A 526 -4.97 7.63 30.97
N GLY A 527 -5.67 6.77 31.71
CA GLY A 527 -6.91 6.12 31.28
C GLY A 527 -7.97 6.37 32.35
N GLU A 528 -8.52 5.32 32.98
CA GLU A 528 -9.37 5.48 34.18
C GLU A 528 -8.59 6.03 35.39
N ASN A 529 -7.32 5.65 35.50
CA ASN A 529 -6.38 6.22 36.46
C ASN A 529 -5.26 7.00 35.74
N GLU A 530 -4.57 7.85 36.50
CA GLU A 530 -3.48 8.69 36.00
C GLU A 530 -2.19 8.40 36.78
N ILE A 531 -1.11 8.12 36.07
CA ILE A 531 0.21 7.84 36.64
C ILE A 531 1.26 8.72 35.95
N VAL A 532 2.02 9.45 36.77
CA VAL A 532 3.06 10.37 36.30
C VAL A 532 4.44 9.80 36.57
N SER A 533 5.28 9.80 35.55
CA SER A 533 6.70 9.45 35.65
C SER A 533 7.57 10.55 35.05
N ARG A 534 8.85 10.63 35.45
CA ARG A 534 9.77 11.69 35.06
C ARG A 534 11.14 11.14 34.70
N LEU A 535 11.77 11.73 33.68
CA LEU A 535 13.09 11.32 33.22
C LEU A 535 13.90 12.53 32.78
N ASP A 536 15.10 12.70 33.33
CA ASP A 536 16.08 13.64 32.78
C ASP A 536 16.75 13.04 31.54
N ALA A 537 16.55 13.67 30.39
CA ALA A 537 17.13 13.22 29.13
C ALA A 537 18.61 13.61 28.98
N SER A 538 19.14 14.52 29.80
CA SER A 538 20.49 15.05 29.64
C SER A 538 21.57 13.98 29.81
N ASN A 539 22.27 13.66 28.71
CA ASN A 539 23.29 12.62 28.61
C ASN A 539 22.83 11.25 29.17
N ASN A 540 21.53 10.95 29.09
CA ASN A 540 20.99 9.73 29.66
C ASN A 540 21.35 8.51 28.82
N THR A 541 22.05 7.56 29.41
CA THR A 541 22.43 6.29 28.77
C THR A 541 21.79 5.07 29.41
N THR A 542 21.14 5.20 30.57
CA THR A 542 20.78 4.04 31.41
C THR A 542 19.40 4.09 32.05
N LYS A 543 18.83 5.28 32.27
CA LYS A 543 17.61 5.42 33.07
C LYS A 543 16.36 5.35 32.19
N THR A 544 15.34 4.66 32.69
CA THR A 544 13.98 4.64 32.17
C THR A 544 13.02 5.14 33.24
N ALA A 545 11.84 5.63 32.84
CA ALA A 545 10.80 6.09 33.74
C ALA A 545 9.49 5.35 33.45
N CYS A 546 8.89 4.69 34.44
CA CYS A 546 7.73 3.83 34.23
C CYS A 546 6.47 4.35 34.90
N SER A 547 5.36 4.33 34.16
CA SER A 547 4.00 4.50 34.64
C SER A 547 3.32 3.13 34.65
N ASN A 548 3.17 2.55 35.85
CA ASN A 548 2.72 1.17 36.02
C ASN A 548 1.22 1.07 36.32
N ALA A 549 0.62 -0.05 35.96
CA ALA A 549 -0.75 -0.43 36.26
C ALA A 549 -1.80 0.62 35.83
N VAL A 550 -1.65 1.15 34.62
CA VAL A 550 -2.63 2.08 34.02
C VAL A 550 -3.76 1.26 33.38
N GLN A 551 -4.98 1.55 33.80
CA GLN A 551 -6.22 0.98 33.30
C GLN A 551 -6.71 1.83 32.11
N PRO A 552 -6.96 1.25 30.93
CA PRO A 552 -7.59 1.97 29.82
C PRO A 552 -8.95 2.53 30.21
N ASP A 553 -9.34 3.64 29.60
CA ASP A 553 -10.65 4.24 29.80
C ASP A 553 -11.81 3.39 29.22
N SER A 554 -13.04 3.90 29.31
CA SER A 554 -14.23 3.20 28.80
C SER A 554 -14.20 2.91 27.29
N ASN A 555 -13.36 3.62 26.53
CA ASN A 555 -13.17 3.42 25.09
C ASN A 555 -12.06 2.41 24.78
N GLY A 556 -11.34 1.92 25.79
CA GLY A 556 -10.15 1.09 25.58
C GLY A 556 -8.94 1.93 25.17
N GLU A 557 -8.87 3.18 25.64
CA GLU A 557 -7.82 4.13 25.29
C GLU A 557 -6.98 4.53 26.50
N ILE A 558 -5.69 4.81 26.23
CA ILE A 558 -4.77 5.46 27.17
C ILE A 558 -4.11 6.65 26.46
N THR A 559 -4.14 7.81 27.11
CA THR A 559 -3.46 9.02 26.65
C THR A 559 -2.13 9.19 27.37
N ILE A 560 -1.08 9.54 26.63
CA ILE A 560 0.25 9.84 27.14
C ILE A 560 0.56 11.29 26.79
N THR A 561 0.57 12.17 27.79
CA THR A 561 1.00 13.56 27.63
C THR A 561 2.48 13.68 28.00
N VAL A 562 3.27 14.26 27.10
CA VAL A 562 4.69 14.56 27.31
C VAL A 562 4.88 16.06 27.42
N THR A 563 5.50 16.52 28.50
CA THR A 563 5.83 17.93 28.73
C THR A 563 7.12 18.07 29.53
N SER A 564 7.61 19.28 29.77
CA SER A 564 8.73 19.51 30.68
C SER A 564 8.34 19.19 32.13
N GLY A 565 9.21 18.48 32.85
CA GLY A 565 9.06 18.25 34.29
C GLY A 565 9.34 19.48 35.13
N GLU A 566 8.93 19.43 36.39
CA GLU A 566 9.09 20.53 37.34
C GLU A 566 10.56 20.84 37.64
N ASN A 567 11.46 19.84 37.54
CA ASN A 567 12.90 20.03 37.74
C ASN A 567 13.66 20.37 36.46
N ASN A 568 12.97 20.53 35.33
CA ASN A 568 13.60 20.95 34.09
C ASN A 568 14.21 22.34 34.29
N THR A 569 15.54 22.47 34.16
CA THR A 569 16.25 23.75 34.32
C THR A 569 16.58 24.39 32.98
N ASN A 570 16.34 23.70 31.87
CA ASN A 570 16.53 24.24 30.53
C ASN A 570 15.65 25.47 30.30
N SER A 571 16.24 26.56 29.80
CA SER A 571 15.56 27.86 29.60
C SER A 571 14.46 27.80 28.54
N THR A 572 14.59 26.91 27.55
CA THR A 572 13.59 26.69 26.50
C THR A 572 12.52 25.68 26.91
N GLY A 573 12.77 24.90 27.98
CA GLY A 573 11.87 23.87 28.46
C GLY A 573 11.84 22.64 27.56
N PHE A 574 13.00 22.24 27.01
CA PHE A 574 13.07 21.06 26.17
C PHE A 574 12.69 19.78 26.93
N PHE A 575 11.85 18.96 26.31
CA PHE A 575 11.51 17.61 26.76
C PHE A 575 11.61 16.64 25.58
N TYR A 576 11.91 15.36 25.85
CA TYR A 576 12.25 14.38 24.81
C TYR A 576 11.54 13.04 25.03
N ILE A 577 11.31 12.34 23.92
CA ILE A 577 10.96 10.91 23.91
C ILE A 577 11.71 10.23 22.76
N ASN A 578 12.41 9.14 23.07
CA ASN A 578 13.11 8.30 22.09
C ASN A 578 12.38 6.96 21.91
N ALA A 579 11.91 6.38 23.02
CA ALA A 579 11.28 5.08 23.03
C ALA A 579 10.25 4.93 24.16
N VAL A 580 9.25 4.08 23.93
CA VAL A 580 8.34 3.56 24.95
C VAL A 580 8.23 2.04 24.83
N ARG A 581 8.26 1.35 25.97
CA ARG A 581 7.87 -0.05 26.12
C ARG A 581 6.48 -0.13 26.73
N ILE A 582 5.61 -0.95 26.15
CA ILE A 582 4.27 -1.24 26.66
C ILE A 582 4.17 -2.74 26.92
N VAL A 583 3.72 -3.11 28.11
CA VAL A 583 3.41 -4.51 28.49
C VAL A 583 2.10 -4.53 29.27
N SER A 584 1.35 -5.63 29.18
CA SER A 584 0.26 -5.86 30.12
C SER A 584 0.85 -6.10 31.52
N ALA A 585 0.29 -5.41 32.51
CA ALA A 585 0.55 -5.70 33.92
C ALA A 585 -0.15 -7.02 34.25
N GLY A 586 0.65 -8.02 34.61
CA GLY A 586 0.16 -9.34 35.02
C GLY A 586 -0.61 -9.35 36.34
#